data_AF-A0A6I3F0E9-F1
#
_entry.id   AF-A0A6I3F0E9-F1
#
_cell.length_a   1.000
_cell.length_b   1.000
_cell.length_c   1.000
_cell.angle_alpha   90.00
_cell.angle_beta   90.00
_cell.angle_gamma   90.00
#
_symmetry.space_group_name_H-M   'P 1'
#
loop_
_entity.id
_entity.type
_entity.pdbx_description
1 polymer ?
#
loop_
_entity_poly.entity_id
_entity_poly.type
_entity_poly.pdbx_seq_one_letter_code
_entity_poly.pdbx_strand_id
1 'polypeptide(L)'
;VASIAPSEDTPIPFVSRVPNELPQPIVPGNMAFAAFDAAYSMAPYLIGDDEALVIRGRWPECVFANLCLWNRWSQMYDYVNRQVSRNRANTTLNADGSFTLVLAHSDPGHPNWIDTEGRNLGTMFFRFFLPQGDIEKPLCEVVKFTDLTPDLV
;
A
#
# COMPACT_ATOMS: atom_id res chain seq x y z
N VAL A 1 12.47 6.07 -26.47
CA VAL A 1 11.02 6.27 -26.68
C VAL A 1 10.60 7.47 -25.85
N ALA A 2 9.74 8.36 -26.38
CA ALA A 2 9.35 9.57 -25.66
C ALA A 2 8.52 9.22 -24.41
N SER A 3 8.71 9.95 -23.32
CA SER A 3 7.94 9.77 -22.09
C SER A 3 6.52 10.29 -22.27
N ILE A 4 5.54 9.56 -21.73
CA ILE A 4 4.13 9.97 -21.79
C ILE A 4 3.76 10.57 -20.43
N ALA A 5 3.30 11.82 -20.44
CA ALA A 5 2.73 12.46 -19.26
C ALA A 5 1.33 11.88 -18.99
N PRO A 6 0.92 11.70 -17.72
CA PRO A 6 -0.45 11.34 -17.40
C PRO A 6 -1.45 12.35 -17.95
N SER A 7 -2.55 11.88 -18.54
CA SER A 7 -3.70 12.71 -18.93
C SER A 7 -4.96 12.24 -18.18
N GLU A 8 -5.94 13.12 -18.01
CA GLU A 8 -7.21 12.76 -17.32
C GLU A 8 -7.94 11.60 -18.02
N ASP A 9 -7.81 11.52 -19.34
CA ASP A 9 -8.48 10.55 -20.22
C ASP A 9 -7.77 9.19 -20.31
N THR A 10 -6.50 9.09 -19.87
CA THR A 10 -5.76 7.82 -19.90
C THR A 10 -5.52 7.33 -18.46
N PRO A 11 -6.30 6.34 -17.98
CA PRO A 11 -6.09 5.81 -16.64
C PRO A 11 -4.70 5.15 -16.54
N ILE A 12 -3.96 5.50 -15.49
CA ILE A 12 -2.70 4.86 -15.18
C ILE A 12 -3.02 3.46 -14.63
N PRO A 13 -2.57 2.36 -15.25
CA PRO A 13 -3.10 1.03 -14.90
C PRO A 13 -2.77 0.57 -13.47
N PHE A 14 -1.70 1.10 -12.88
CA PHE A 14 -1.33 0.83 -11.49
C PHE A 14 -1.93 1.82 -10.48
N VAL A 15 -2.81 2.74 -10.90
CA VAL A 15 -3.47 3.71 -10.02
C VAL A 15 -4.98 3.50 -10.05
N SER A 16 -5.52 2.95 -8.97
CA SER A 16 -6.96 2.80 -8.80
C SER A 16 -7.61 4.14 -8.44
N ARG A 17 -8.82 4.34 -8.96
CA ARG A 17 -9.74 5.43 -8.55
C ARG A 17 -10.77 4.94 -7.53
N VAL A 18 -10.81 3.64 -7.24
CA VAL A 18 -11.73 3.02 -6.28
C VAL A 18 -11.01 2.92 -4.93
N PRO A 19 -11.57 3.52 -3.86
CA PRO A 19 -10.98 3.42 -2.53
C PRO A 19 -10.84 1.97 -2.07
N ASN A 20 -9.75 1.70 -1.35
CA ASN A 20 -9.43 0.41 -0.77
C ASN A 20 -9.23 -0.72 -1.80
N GLU A 21 -9.13 -0.43 -3.10
CA GLU A 21 -8.91 -1.45 -4.12
C GLU A 21 -7.57 -1.22 -4.83
N LEU A 22 -6.55 -1.99 -4.44
CA LEU A 22 -5.25 -1.95 -5.10
C LEU A 22 -5.29 -2.71 -6.44
N PRO A 23 -4.83 -2.10 -7.55
CA PRO A 23 -4.70 -2.80 -8.81
C PRO A 23 -3.51 -3.76 -8.80
N GLN A 24 -3.45 -4.66 -9.78
CA GLN A 24 -2.30 -5.52 -10.02
C GLN A 24 -1.02 -4.67 -10.13
N PRO A 25 0.03 -4.95 -9.32
CA PRO A 25 1.29 -4.26 -9.48
C PRO A 25 1.90 -4.48 -10.86
N ILE A 26 2.28 -3.40 -11.54
CA ILE A 26 2.92 -3.44 -12.87
C ILE A 26 4.07 -2.45 -12.96
N VAL A 27 5.03 -2.74 -13.85
CA VAL A 27 6.05 -1.78 -14.26
C VAL A 27 5.41 -0.64 -15.06
N PRO A 28 5.87 0.61 -14.91
CA PRO A 28 5.23 1.79 -15.47
C PRO A 28 5.49 1.98 -16.98
N GLY A 29 6.37 1.18 -17.58
CA GLY A 29 6.82 1.37 -18.96
C GLY A 29 7.50 2.73 -19.15
N ASN A 30 7.03 3.52 -20.11
CA ASN A 30 7.60 4.83 -20.47
C ASN A 30 6.92 6.01 -19.75
N MET A 31 6.28 5.78 -18.61
CA MET A 31 5.70 6.86 -17.83
C MET A 31 6.78 7.81 -17.32
N ALA A 32 6.61 9.11 -17.58
CA ALA A 32 7.56 10.12 -17.13
C ALA A 32 7.73 10.10 -15.60
N PHE A 33 8.97 10.23 -15.13
CA PHE A 33 9.37 10.31 -13.71
C PHE A 33 9.13 9.05 -12.84
N ALA A 34 8.57 7.98 -13.41
CA ALA A 34 8.52 6.69 -12.74
C ALA A 34 9.84 5.94 -12.95
N ALA A 35 10.31 5.20 -11.94
CA ALA A 35 11.46 4.32 -12.10
C ALA A 35 11.04 3.14 -12.98
N PHE A 36 11.71 2.96 -14.13
CA PHE A 36 11.32 1.98 -15.15
C PHE A 36 11.44 0.53 -14.66
N ASP A 37 12.26 0.30 -13.64
CA ASP A 37 12.62 -0.98 -13.04
C ASP A 37 11.86 -1.27 -11.72
N ALA A 38 10.94 -0.38 -11.35
CA ALA A 38 10.03 -0.58 -10.23
C ALA A 38 8.62 -0.91 -10.72
N ALA A 39 7.98 -1.89 -10.08
CA ALA A 39 6.55 -2.08 -10.20
C ALA A 39 5.81 -1.27 -9.14
N TYR A 40 4.62 -0.80 -9.49
CA TYR A 40 3.82 0.10 -8.68
C TYR A 40 2.40 -0.45 -8.52
N SER A 41 1.77 -0.14 -7.39
CA SER A 41 0.32 -0.25 -7.18
C SER A 41 -0.10 0.85 -6.21
N MET A 42 -1.13 1.62 -6.59
CA MET A 42 -1.56 2.80 -5.84
C MET A 42 -3.09 2.83 -5.81
N ALA A 43 -3.66 3.19 -4.67
CA ALA A 43 -5.09 3.38 -4.51
C ALA A 43 -5.37 4.38 -3.38
N PRO A 44 -6.46 5.16 -3.45
CA PRO A 44 -6.94 5.85 -2.27
C PRO A 44 -7.34 4.82 -1.21
N TYR A 45 -7.15 5.13 0.07
CA TYR A 45 -7.83 4.43 1.15
C TYR A 45 -8.98 5.31 1.66
N LEU A 46 -10.08 4.68 2.07
CA LEU A 46 -11.20 5.34 2.73
C LEU A 46 -11.72 4.43 3.85
N ILE A 47 -11.52 4.83 5.10
CA ILE A 47 -12.03 4.09 6.27
C ILE A 47 -12.82 5.04 7.18
N GLY A 48 -13.91 4.56 7.76
CA GLY A 48 -14.67 5.27 8.79
C GLY A 48 -13.92 5.37 10.13
N ASP A 49 -14.45 6.19 11.04
CA ASP A 49 -13.82 6.49 12.33
C ASP A 49 -13.64 5.25 13.23
N ASP A 50 -14.49 4.23 13.03
CA ASP A 50 -14.47 2.95 13.75
C ASP A 50 -14.01 1.78 12.88
N GLU A 51 -13.35 2.06 11.75
CA GLU A 51 -12.92 1.06 10.78
C GLU A 51 -11.38 0.96 10.69
N ALA A 52 -10.94 -0.17 10.16
CA ALA A 52 -9.57 -0.39 9.75
C ALA A 52 -9.54 -1.06 8.38
N LEU A 53 -8.45 -0.84 7.64
CA LEU A 53 -8.21 -1.53 6.38
C LEU A 53 -7.15 -2.61 6.59
N VAL A 54 -7.55 -3.86 6.38
CA VAL A 54 -6.66 -5.01 6.38
C VAL A 54 -6.17 -5.25 4.96
N ILE A 55 -4.85 -5.39 4.79
CA ILE A 55 -4.20 -5.64 3.51
C ILE A 55 -3.42 -6.94 3.60
N ARG A 56 -3.74 -7.90 2.72
CA ARG A 56 -3.09 -9.21 2.66
C ARG A 56 -2.34 -9.38 1.35
N GLY A 57 -1.20 -10.07 1.40
CA GLY A 57 -0.44 -10.40 0.21
C GLY A 57 0.89 -11.06 0.53
N ARG A 58 1.77 -11.15 -0.47
CA ARG A 58 3.13 -11.67 -0.33
C ARG A 58 4.13 -10.68 -0.93
N TRP A 59 5.27 -10.53 -0.29
CA TRP A 59 6.38 -9.81 -0.91
C TRP A 59 7.00 -10.68 -2.01
N PRO A 60 7.21 -10.15 -3.22
CA PRO A 60 7.96 -10.87 -4.24
C PRO A 60 9.44 -10.94 -3.87
N GLU A 61 10.18 -11.82 -4.54
CA GLU A 61 11.64 -11.69 -4.54
C GLU A 61 12.03 -10.37 -5.22
N CYS A 62 12.69 -9.48 -4.48
CA CYS A 62 13.03 -8.14 -4.92
C CYS A 62 14.13 -7.54 -4.03
N VAL A 63 14.79 -6.47 -4.50
CA VAL A 63 15.79 -5.78 -3.67
C VAL A 63 15.12 -4.95 -2.56
N PHE A 64 13.96 -4.37 -2.85
CA PHE A 64 13.19 -3.56 -1.91
C PHE A 64 11.71 -3.57 -2.29
N ALA A 65 10.84 -3.67 -1.30
CA ALA A 65 9.41 -3.44 -1.48
C ALA A 65 8.82 -2.77 -0.25
N ASN A 66 7.85 -1.89 -0.45
CA ASN A 66 7.19 -1.18 0.63
C ASN A 66 5.76 -0.77 0.31
N LEU A 67 5.02 -0.41 1.35
CA LEU A 67 3.80 0.39 1.34
C LEU A 67 4.06 1.66 2.15
N CYS A 68 3.64 2.83 1.67
CA CYS A 68 3.58 4.06 2.45
C CYS A 68 2.28 4.83 2.23
N LEU A 69 1.91 5.66 3.20
CA LEU A 69 0.77 6.58 3.09
C LEU A 69 1.19 7.97 2.63
N TRP A 70 0.44 8.48 1.66
CA TRP A 70 0.51 9.85 1.20
C TRP A 70 -0.80 10.59 1.46
N ASN A 71 -0.69 11.89 1.71
CA ASN A 71 -1.86 12.76 1.83
C ASN A 71 -2.40 13.13 0.44
N ARG A 72 -3.53 13.84 0.41
CA ARG A 72 -4.15 14.37 -0.81
C ARG A 72 -3.26 15.28 -1.66
N TRP A 73 -2.11 15.71 -1.13
CA TRP A 73 -1.12 16.54 -1.81
C TRP A 73 0.12 15.76 -2.23
N SER A 74 0.05 14.42 -2.21
CA SER A 74 1.16 13.52 -2.55
C SER A 74 2.39 13.69 -1.67
N GLN A 75 2.19 14.09 -0.41
CA GLN A 75 3.25 14.15 0.59
C GLN A 75 3.13 12.97 1.54
N MET A 76 4.27 12.41 1.95
CA MET A 76 4.31 11.38 2.98
C MET A 76 3.79 11.92 4.32
N TYR A 77 3.19 11.04 5.12
CA TYR A 77 2.82 11.33 6.50
C TYR A 77 4.07 11.47 7.39
N ASP A 78 3.89 11.77 8.68
CA ASP A 78 5.00 11.99 9.62
C ASP A 78 5.77 10.71 9.94
N TYR A 79 6.68 10.34 9.03
CA TYR A 79 7.52 9.16 9.15
C TYR A 79 8.61 9.29 10.23
N VAL A 80 8.83 10.50 10.78
CA VAL A 80 9.83 10.71 11.84
C VAL A 80 9.28 10.22 13.17
N ASN A 81 8.01 10.49 13.44
CA ASN A 81 7.39 10.22 14.73
C ASN A 81 6.36 9.08 14.70
N ARG A 82 5.93 8.62 13.51
CA ARG A 82 4.85 7.65 13.37
C ARG A 82 5.15 6.57 12.35
N GLN A 83 4.50 5.43 12.55
CA GLN A 83 4.66 4.27 11.70
C GLN A 83 3.71 4.34 10.49
N VAL A 84 4.06 5.15 9.50
CA VAL A 84 3.19 5.45 8.34
C VAL A 84 3.56 4.69 7.06
N SER A 85 4.42 3.68 7.20
CA SER A 85 4.89 2.84 6.10
C SER A 85 5.38 1.48 6.62
N ARG A 86 5.44 0.47 5.76
CA ARG A 86 6.10 -0.83 6.02
C ARG A 86 6.90 -1.24 4.80
N ASN A 87 8.00 -1.93 5.01
CA ASN A 87 8.80 -2.52 3.95
C ASN A 87 9.07 -4.00 4.25
N ARG A 88 9.54 -4.75 3.25
CA ARG A 88 9.79 -6.19 3.40
C ARG A 88 10.74 -6.55 4.55
N ALA A 89 11.63 -5.65 4.96
CA ALA A 89 12.62 -5.91 6.01
C ALA A 89 12.08 -5.67 7.42
N ASN A 90 11.01 -4.89 7.58
CA ASN A 90 10.38 -4.59 8.86
C ASN A 90 8.91 -5.04 8.95
N THR A 91 8.47 -5.86 8.01
CA THR A 91 7.15 -6.51 8.04
C THR A 91 7.31 -7.88 8.71
N THR A 92 6.53 -8.13 9.76
CA THR A 92 6.39 -9.46 10.34
C THR A 92 5.56 -10.33 9.39
N LEU A 93 6.10 -11.48 8.98
CA LEU A 93 5.42 -12.40 8.08
C LEU A 93 4.62 -13.46 8.85
N ASN A 94 3.54 -13.89 8.23
CA ASN A 94 2.77 -15.06 8.63
C ASN A 94 3.60 -16.34 8.42
N ALA A 95 3.18 -17.44 9.03
CA ALA A 95 3.90 -18.72 8.96
C ALA A 95 4.08 -19.26 7.53
N ASP A 96 3.18 -18.89 6.60
CA ASP A 96 3.23 -19.28 5.20
C ASP A 96 4.06 -18.33 4.32
N GLY A 97 4.65 -17.29 4.90
CA GLY A 97 5.43 -16.24 4.22
C GLY A 97 4.60 -15.09 3.65
N SER A 98 3.28 -15.08 3.83
CA SER A 98 2.43 -13.91 3.53
C SER A 98 2.59 -12.81 4.59
N PHE A 99 2.03 -11.64 4.31
CA PHE A 99 1.90 -10.56 5.29
C PHE A 99 0.43 -10.19 5.48
N THR A 100 0.17 -9.62 6.65
CA THR A 100 -1.03 -8.83 6.95
C THR A 100 -0.57 -7.44 7.37
N LEU A 101 -1.03 -6.39 6.69
CA LEU A 101 -0.85 -5.00 7.12
C LEU A 101 -2.19 -4.47 7.60
N VAL A 102 -2.18 -3.61 8.62
CA VAL A 102 -3.40 -2.98 9.13
C VAL A 102 -3.24 -1.48 9.13
N LEU A 103 -4.05 -0.79 8.34
CA LEU A 103 -4.17 0.66 8.38
C LEU A 103 -5.30 1.02 9.33
N ALA A 104 -5.01 1.82 10.36
CA ALA A 104 -6.00 2.23 11.34
C ALA A 104 -5.69 3.63 11.91
N HIS A 105 -6.67 4.26 12.54
CA HIS A 105 -6.54 5.56 13.21
C HIS A 105 -5.79 5.49 14.55
N SER A 106 -5.87 4.34 15.22
CA SER A 106 -5.26 4.08 16.52
C SER A 106 -4.50 2.76 16.47
N ASP A 107 -3.56 2.57 17.40
CA ASP A 107 -2.76 1.35 17.52
C ASP A 107 -3.66 0.13 17.86
N PRO A 108 -3.78 -0.88 16.98
CA PRO A 108 -4.52 -2.10 17.25
C PRO A 108 -3.67 -3.17 17.97
N GLY A 109 -2.39 -2.89 18.25
CA GLY A 109 -1.42 -3.86 18.77
C GLY A 109 -0.82 -4.78 17.72
N HIS A 110 -1.13 -4.58 16.43
CA HIS A 110 -0.58 -5.39 15.33
C HIS A 110 0.85 -4.97 14.99
N PRO A 111 1.82 -5.91 14.89
CA PRO A 111 3.20 -5.58 14.52
C PRO A 111 3.36 -4.85 13.18
N ASN A 112 2.42 -5.03 12.25
CA ASN A 112 2.43 -4.43 10.92
C ASN A 112 1.44 -3.27 10.79
N TRP A 113 0.99 -2.68 11.91
CA TRP A 113 0.13 -1.50 11.90
C TRP A 113 0.75 -0.34 11.11
N ILE A 114 -0.07 0.39 10.39
CA ILE A 114 0.25 1.63 9.68
C ILE A 114 -0.71 2.71 10.16
N ASP A 115 -0.15 3.75 10.75
CA ASP A 115 -0.89 4.85 11.34
C ASP A 115 -1.41 5.80 10.25
N THR A 116 -2.73 5.98 10.21
CA THR A 116 -3.40 6.93 9.30
C THR A 116 -3.42 8.36 9.84
N GLU A 117 -2.90 8.59 11.04
CA GLU A 117 -2.88 9.86 11.75
C GLU A 117 -4.29 10.44 11.94
N GLY A 118 -5.28 9.58 12.15
CA GLY A 118 -6.69 9.94 12.28
C GLY A 118 -7.36 10.41 10.98
N ARG A 119 -6.72 10.23 9.81
CA ARG A 119 -7.29 10.64 8.52
C ARG A 119 -8.07 9.49 7.89
N ASN A 120 -9.35 9.70 7.63
CA ASN A 120 -10.21 8.75 6.93
C ASN A 120 -9.79 8.50 5.47
N LEU A 121 -9.14 9.49 4.83
CA LEU A 121 -8.77 9.46 3.41
C LEU A 121 -7.29 9.81 3.20
N GLY A 122 -6.64 9.03 2.36
CA GLY A 122 -5.31 9.28 1.83
C GLY A 122 -4.99 8.32 0.69
N THR A 123 -3.72 8.15 0.37
CA THR A 123 -3.26 7.29 -0.73
C THR A 123 -2.30 6.24 -0.21
N MET A 124 -2.59 4.98 -0.53
CA MET A 124 -1.68 3.86 -0.36
C MET A 124 -0.79 3.76 -1.58
N PHE A 125 0.53 3.67 -1.38
CA PHE A 125 1.47 3.51 -2.48
C PHE A 125 2.45 2.36 -2.23
N PHE A 126 2.23 1.27 -2.95
CA PHE A 126 3.14 0.13 -3.05
C PHE A 126 4.21 0.36 -4.12
N ARG A 127 5.44 0.01 -3.78
CA ARG A 127 6.59 0.05 -4.70
C ARG A 127 7.39 -1.23 -4.53
N PHE A 128 7.76 -1.85 -5.65
CA PHE A 128 8.56 -3.07 -5.70
C PHE A 128 9.73 -2.83 -6.66
N PHE A 129 10.95 -2.80 -6.16
CA PHE A 129 12.15 -2.50 -6.95
C PHE A 129 12.83 -3.79 -7.37
N LEU A 130 13.09 -3.92 -8.68
CA LEU A 130 13.69 -5.10 -9.29
C LEU A 130 12.99 -6.41 -8.86
N PRO A 131 11.65 -6.50 -8.99
CA PRO A 131 10.92 -7.72 -8.68
C PRO A 131 11.27 -8.83 -9.67
N GLN A 132 11.35 -10.06 -9.17
CA GLN A 132 11.50 -11.27 -9.98
C GLN A 132 10.18 -12.02 -10.02
N GLY A 133 9.77 -12.46 -11.22
CA GLY A 133 8.52 -13.18 -11.43
C GLY A 133 7.27 -12.31 -11.23
N ASP A 134 6.14 -12.98 -11.04
CA ASP A 134 4.85 -12.33 -10.85
C ASP A 134 4.72 -11.75 -9.44
N ILE A 135 4.13 -10.56 -9.35
CA ILE A 135 3.83 -9.91 -8.08
C ILE A 135 2.38 -10.22 -7.72
N GLU A 136 2.14 -10.78 -6.54
CA GLU A 136 0.78 -11.00 -6.06
C GLU A 136 0.05 -9.67 -5.87
N LYS A 137 -1.18 -9.57 -6.37
CA LYS A 137 -2.05 -8.41 -6.12
C LYS A 137 -2.45 -8.40 -4.63
N PRO A 138 -2.14 -7.33 -3.88
CA PRO A 138 -2.61 -7.21 -2.50
C PRO A 138 -4.15 -7.16 -2.46
N LEU A 139 -4.72 -7.88 -1.50
CA LEU A 139 -6.16 -7.88 -1.23
C LEU A 139 -6.46 -6.99 -0.03
N CYS A 140 -7.54 -6.24 -0.14
CA CYS A 140 -7.92 -5.23 0.83
C CYS A 140 -9.33 -5.51 1.33
N GLU A 141 -9.52 -5.38 2.65
CA GLU A 141 -10.79 -5.60 3.31
C GLU A 141 -10.98 -4.55 4.41
N VAL A 142 -12.11 -3.83 4.36
CA VAL A 142 -12.50 -2.92 5.42
C VAL A 142 -13.22 -3.72 6.49
N VAL A 143 -12.76 -3.60 7.73
CA VAL A 143 -13.34 -4.26 8.91
C VAL A 143 -13.61 -3.23 9.99
N LYS A 144 -14.45 -3.57 10.98
CA LYS A 144 -14.55 -2.74 12.19
C LYS A 144 -13.26 -2.86 12.99
N PHE A 145 -12.82 -1.75 13.59
CA PHE A 145 -11.63 -1.71 14.43
C PHE A 145 -11.74 -2.70 15.60
N THR A 146 -12.95 -2.90 16.12
CA THR A 146 -13.25 -3.88 17.17
C THR A 146 -13.10 -5.33 16.74
N ASP A 147 -13.11 -5.60 15.44
CA ASP A 147 -13.04 -6.95 14.87
C ASP A 147 -11.58 -7.36 14.57
N LEU A 148 -10.61 -6.48 14.81
CA LEU A 148 -9.19 -6.80 14.73
C LEU A 148 -8.79 -7.73 15.88
N THR A 149 -9.03 -9.03 15.68
CA THR A 149 -8.60 -10.07 16.62
C THR A 149 -7.12 -10.43 16.39
N PRO A 150 -6.44 -11.03 17.38
CA PRO A 150 -5.08 -11.56 17.21
C PRO A 150 -4.94 -12.61 16.11
N ASP A 151 -6.04 -13.20 15.62
CA ASP A 151 -6.01 -14.18 14.53
C ASP A 151 -6.13 -13.50 13.15
N LEU A 152 -6.68 -12.27 13.12
CA LEU A 152 -6.71 -11.39 11.96
C LEU A 152 -5.40 -10.59 11.80
N VAL A 153 -4.55 -10.60 12.84
CA VAL A 153 -3.39 -9.73 13.13
C VAL A 153 -2.09 -10.54 13.28
#